data_AF-A0A317ZE46-F1
#
_entry.id   AF-A0A317ZE46-F1
#
_cell.length_a   1.000
_cell.length_b   1.000
_cell.length_c   1.000
_cell.angle_alpha   90.00
_cell.angle_beta   90.00
_cell.angle_gamma   90.00
#
_symmetry.space_group_name_H-M   'P 1'
#
loop_
_entity.id
_entity.type
_entity.pdbx_description
1 polymer ?
#
loop_
_entity_poly.entity_id
_entity_poly.type
_entity_poly.pdbx_seq_one_letter_code
_entity_poly.pdbx_strand_id
1 'polypeptide(L)'
;AEQKHQYELEKTEKERDDYKKQLETYKMRQEATSMLNDAGMHVPDALLDLVVKETAEDTKATVDSFVALVNQEVQRQLESKATQSHVVGNHVRTPEVEEAWKTFLN
;
A
#
# COMPACT_ATOMS: atom_id res chain seq x y z
N ALA A 1 49.56 -12.66 18.29
CA ALA A 1 48.54 -13.71 18.53
C ALA A 1 47.22 -13.05 18.96
N GLU A 2 47.24 -12.21 20.00
CA GLU A 2 46.07 -11.48 20.53
C GLU A 2 45.22 -10.74 19.47
N GLN A 3 45.85 -9.92 18.62
CA GLN A 3 45.14 -9.13 17.59
C GLN A 3 44.41 -9.99 16.55
N LYS A 4 44.97 -11.16 16.20
CA LYS A 4 44.35 -12.07 15.23
C LYS A 4 43.14 -12.77 15.85
N HIS A 5 43.24 -13.13 17.13
CA HIS A 5 42.17 -13.78 17.87
C HIS A 5 40.99 -12.83 18.13
N GLN A 6 41.26 -11.56 18.46
CA GLN A 6 40.19 -10.54 18.61
C GLN A 6 39.49 -10.26 17.28
N TYR A 7 40.24 -10.18 16.18
CA TYR A 7 39.66 -9.98 14.84
C TYR A 7 38.76 -11.14 14.41
N GLU A 8 39.17 -12.40 14.66
CA GLU A 8 38.36 -13.58 14.35
C GLU A 8 37.10 -13.65 15.22
N LEU A 9 37.19 -13.25 16.49
CA LEU A 9 36.04 -13.10 17.38
C LEU A 9 35.06 -12.06 16.88
N GLU A 10 35.51 -10.83 16.65
CA GLU A 10 34.66 -9.72 16.18
C GLU A 10 33.97 -10.06 14.86
N LYS A 11 34.70 -10.69 13.94
CA LYS A 11 34.14 -11.16 12.67
C LYS A 11 33.03 -12.19 12.88
N THR A 12 33.26 -13.18 13.74
CA THR A 12 32.27 -14.23 14.03
C THR A 12 31.04 -13.67 14.73
N GLU A 13 31.23 -12.74 15.66
CA GLU A 13 30.13 -12.06 16.36
C GLU A 13 29.28 -11.23 15.41
N LYS A 14 29.92 -10.50 14.49
CA LYS A 14 29.24 -9.71 13.46
C LYS A 14 28.43 -10.60 12.51
N GLU A 15 29.01 -11.70 12.02
CA GLU A 15 28.29 -12.64 11.16
C GLU A 15 27.05 -13.21 11.87
N ARG A 16 27.20 -13.57 13.16
CA ARG A 16 26.12 -14.07 14.01
C ARG A 16 25.01 -13.04 14.20
N ASP A 17 25.36 -11.77 14.39
CA ASP A 17 24.38 -10.68 14.54
C ASP A 17 23.68 -10.36 13.22
N ASP A 18 24.40 -10.38 12.09
CA ASP A 18 23.82 -10.16 10.76
C ASP A 18 22.83 -11.27 10.40
N TYR A 19 23.14 -12.52 10.70
CA TYR A 19 22.19 -13.63 10.50
C TYR A 19 20.95 -13.50 11.39
N LYS A 20 21.13 -13.09 12.64
CA LYS A 20 20.01 -12.88 13.56
C LYS A 20 19.07 -11.78 13.05
N LYS A 21 19.62 -10.65 12.59
CA LYS A 21 18.84 -9.57 11.97
C LYS A 21 18.08 -10.03 10.74
N GLN A 22 18.74 -10.76 9.84
CA GLN A 22 18.07 -11.29 8.64
C GLN A 22 16.91 -12.22 8.98
N LEU A 23 17.06 -13.07 9.99
CA LEU A 23 15.99 -13.96 10.46
C LEU A 23 14.81 -13.16 11.04
N GLU A 24 15.10 -12.13 11.84
CA GLU A 24 14.08 -11.25 12.41
C GLU A 24 13.31 -10.50 11.31
N THR A 25 14.03 -9.92 10.33
CA THR A 25 13.40 -9.27 9.16
C THR A 25 12.55 -10.25 8.35
N TYR A 26 13.02 -11.49 8.14
CA TYR A 26 12.24 -12.49 7.42
C TYR A 26 10.92 -12.82 8.13
N LYS A 27 10.95 -13.00 9.45
CA LYS A 27 9.73 -13.25 10.25
C LYS A 27 8.76 -12.08 10.17
N MET A 28 9.26 -10.84 10.32
CA MET A 28 8.43 -9.64 10.21
C MET A 28 7.81 -9.51 8.82
N ARG A 29 8.56 -9.84 7.76
CA ARG A 29 8.01 -9.87 6.40
C ARG A 29 6.87 -10.87 6.28
N GLN A 30 7.05 -12.09 6.76
CA GLN A 30 6.01 -13.11 6.71
C GLN A 30 4.75 -12.68 7.47
N GLU A 31 4.92 -12.04 8.62
CA GLU A 31 3.80 -11.54 9.43
C GLU A 31 3.08 -10.36 8.75
N ALA A 32 3.82 -9.40 8.19
CA ALA A 32 3.26 -8.32 7.39
C ALA A 32 2.48 -8.86 6.18
N THR A 33 3.00 -9.88 5.48
CA THR A 33 2.29 -10.55 4.39
C THR A 33 0.98 -11.15 4.88
N SER A 34 0.98 -11.82 6.04
CA SER A 34 -0.25 -12.37 6.63
C SER A 34 -1.26 -11.29 6.93
N MET A 35 -0.86 -10.21 7.61
CA MET A 35 -1.75 -9.09 7.96
C MET A 35 -2.37 -8.43 6.72
N LEU A 36 -1.60 -8.25 5.66
CA LEU A 36 -2.09 -7.68 4.40
C LEU A 36 -3.07 -8.64 3.71
N ASN A 37 -2.77 -9.95 3.68
CA ASN A 37 -3.68 -10.95 3.14
C ASN A 37 -4.99 -11.02 3.93
N ASP A 38 -4.94 -10.94 5.27
CA ASP A 38 -6.12 -10.91 6.14
C ASP A 38 -6.98 -9.66 5.87
N ALA A 39 -6.35 -8.54 5.50
CA ALA A 39 -7.01 -7.33 5.03
C ALA A 39 -7.50 -7.41 3.57
N GLY A 40 -7.34 -8.55 2.89
CA GLY A 40 -7.74 -8.75 1.50
C GLY A 40 -6.80 -8.12 0.47
N MET A 41 -5.58 -7.74 0.86
CA MET A 41 -4.57 -7.13 0.00
C MET A 41 -3.43 -8.10 -0.32
N HIS A 42 -3.43 -8.60 -1.56
CA HIS A 42 -2.28 -9.34 -2.10
C HIS A 42 -1.28 -8.36 -2.71
N VAL A 43 -0.18 -8.11 -1.99
CA VAL A 43 0.90 -7.24 -2.45
C VAL A 43 2.12 -8.05 -2.90
N PRO A 44 2.87 -7.59 -3.91
CA PRO A 44 4.17 -8.17 -4.27
C PRO A 44 5.23 -7.87 -3.19
N ASP A 45 6.23 -8.75 -3.09
CA ASP A 45 7.34 -8.63 -2.13
C ASP A 45 8.06 -7.28 -2.18
N ALA A 46 8.17 -6.67 -3.36
CA ALA A 46 8.77 -5.35 -3.52
C ALA A 46 8.05 -4.23 -2.74
N LEU A 47 6.74 -4.38 -2.48
CA LEU A 47 5.98 -3.45 -1.64
C LEU A 47 6.03 -3.83 -0.16
N LEU A 48 6.32 -5.10 0.17
CA LEU A 48 6.52 -5.54 1.55
C LEU A 48 7.72 -4.84 2.19
N ASP A 49 8.78 -4.57 1.42
CA ASP A 49 9.95 -3.83 1.92
C ASP A 49 9.64 -2.38 2.33
N LEU A 50 8.50 -1.82 1.91
CA LEU A 50 8.05 -0.49 2.34
C LEU A 50 7.40 -0.50 3.73
N VAL A 51 6.76 -1.62 4.09
CA VAL A 51 6.00 -1.76 5.34
C VAL A 51 6.77 -2.46 6.45
N VAL A 52 7.77 -3.28 6.12
CA VAL A 52 8.63 -3.93 7.11
C VAL A 52 9.62 -2.92 7.70
N LYS A 53 9.70 -2.85 9.03
CA LYS A 53 10.60 -1.98 9.80
C LYS A 53 11.55 -2.81 10.66
N GLU A 54 12.41 -2.15 11.43
CA GLU A 54 13.37 -2.82 12.32
C GLU A 54 12.70 -3.54 13.49
N THR A 55 11.53 -3.06 13.93
CA THR A 55 10.76 -3.63 15.05
C THR A 55 9.42 -4.19 14.58
N ALA A 56 8.89 -5.14 15.34
CA ALA A 56 7.58 -5.74 15.07
C ALA A 56 6.46 -4.71 15.25
N GLU A 57 6.53 -3.88 16.28
CA GLU A 57 5.57 -2.81 16.56
C GLU A 57 5.50 -1.80 15.42
N ASP A 58 6.66 -1.34 14.93
CA ASP A 58 6.71 -0.37 13.83
C ASP A 58 6.25 -1.00 12.50
N THR A 59 6.58 -2.27 12.27
CA THR A 59 6.09 -3.03 11.10
C THR A 59 4.57 -3.09 11.11
N LYS A 60 3.99 -3.49 12.24
CA LYS A 60 2.52 -3.55 12.41
C LYS A 60 1.87 -2.19 12.18
N ALA A 61 2.37 -1.14 12.84
CA ALA A 61 1.82 0.20 12.70
C ALA A 61 1.87 0.70 11.25
N THR A 62 2.94 0.36 10.52
CA THR A 62 3.10 0.71 9.11
C THR A 62 2.11 -0.07 8.23
N VAL A 63 1.94 -1.37 8.46
CA VAL A 63 0.96 -2.21 7.75
C VAL A 63 -0.47 -1.68 7.99
N ASP A 64 -0.84 -1.42 9.23
CA ASP A 64 -2.17 -0.90 9.59
C ASP A 64 -2.44 0.46 8.90
N SER A 65 -1.44 1.35 8.90
CA SER A 65 -1.55 2.65 8.23
C SER A 65 -1.68 2.52 6.71
N PHE A 66 -0.94 1.59 6.10
CA PHE A 66 -1.02 1.32 4.67
C PHE A 66 -2.41 0.76 4.28
N VAL A 67 -2.93 -0.21 5.05
CA VAL A 67 -4.28 -0.76 4.87
C VAL A 67 -5.33 0.34 4.93
N ALA A 68 -5.26 1.21 5.93
CA ALA A 68 -6.22 2.30 6.10
C ALA A 68 -6.19 3.26 4.90
N LEU A 69 -5.00 3.64 4.43
CA LEU A 69 -4.84 4.56 3.30
C LEU A 69 -5.41 3.98 2.00
N VAL A 70 -5.11 2.72 1.70
CA VAL A 70 -5.62 2.05 0.48
C VAL A 70 -7.15 1.97 0.51
N ASN A 71 -7.72 1.54 1.65
CA ASN A 71 -9.17 1.43 1.79
C ASN A 71 -9.86 2.79 1.64
N GLN A 72 -9.31 3.84 2.23
CA GLN A 72 -9.85 5.19 2.13
C GLN A 72 -9.84 5.69 0.67
N GLU A 73 -8.75 5.47 -0.06
CA GLU A 73 -8.65 5.92 -1.46
C GLU A 73 -9.57 5.14 -2.39
N VAL A 74 -9.73 3.83 -2.17
CA VAL A 74 -10.71 3.02 -2.91
C VAL A 74 -12.13 3.53 -2.67
N GLN A 75 -12.51 3.80 -1.42
CA GLN A 75 -13.83 4.36 -1.10
C GLN A 75 -14.06 5.71 -1.78
N ARG A 76 -13.08 6.62 -1.69
CA ARG A 76 -13.13 7.94 -2.35
C ARG A 76 -13.33 7.83 -3.86
N GLN A 77 -12.66 6.88 -4.52
CA GLN A 77 -12.84 6.65 -5.95
C GLN A 77 -14.22 6.07 -6.29
N LEU A 78 -14.76 5.18 -5.46
CA LEU A 78 -16.11 4.66 -5.65
C LEU A 78 -17.16 5.76 -5.50
N GLU A 79 -17.04 6.63 -4.49
CA GLU A 79 -17.94 7.78 -4.29
C GLU A 79 -17.87 8.79 -5.44
N SER A 80 -16.67 9.08 -5.94
CA SER A 80 -16.46 9.93 -7.12
C SER A 80 -17.11 9.34 -8.37
N LYS A 81 -16.97 8.02 -8.60
CA LYS A 81 -17.62 7.35 -9.74
C LYS A 81 -19.14 7.28 -9.58
N ALA A 82 -19.64 7.05 -8.37
CA ALA A 82 -21.07 7.02 -8.08
C ALA A 82 -21.72 8.39 -8.31
N THR A 83 -21.08 9.46 -7.86
CA THR A 83 -21.54 10.83 -8.13
C THR A 83 -21.50 11.16 -9.61
N GLN A 84 -20.42 10.80 -10.33
CA GLN A 84 -20.33 10.97 -11.79
C GLN A 84 -21.42 10.19 -12.54
N SER A 85 -21.70 8.94 -12.15
CA SER A 85 -22.77 8.13 -12.73
C SER A 85 -24.16 8.70 -12.44
N HIS A 86 -24.37 9.34 -11.29
CA HIS A 86 -25.62 10.06 -10.99
C HIS A 86 -25.80 11.30 -11.87
N VAL A 87 -24.71 12.01 -12.22
CA VAL A 87 -24.79 13.15 -13.15
C VAL A 87 -25.08 12.70 -14.58
N VAL A 88 -24.62 11.52 -14.99
CA VAL A 88 -24.89 10.94 -16.33
C VAL A 88 -26.24 10.22 -16.40
N GLY A 89 -26.72 9.65 -15.27
CA GLY A 89 -28.02 8.98 -15.16
C GLY A 89 -29.22 9.94 -15.11
N ASN A 90 -29.00 11.19 -14.71
CA ASN A 90 -29.97 12.26 -14.91
C ASN A 90 -29.87 12.79 -16.34
N HIS A 91 -30.46 12.06 -17.29
CA HIS A 91 -30.89 12.66 -18.55
C HIS A 91 -32.01 13.65 -18.22
N VAL A 92 -31.64 14.88 -17.85
CA VAL A 92 -32.51 16.03 -18.10
C VAL A 92 -32.73 16.00 -19.60
N ARG A 93 -33.96 15.73 -20.05
CA ARG A 93 -34.36 15.96 -21.44
C ARG A 93 -33.95 17.39 -21.78
N THR A 94 -32.85 17.55 -22.50
CA THR A 94 -32.60 18.77 -23.22
C THR A 94 -33.72 18.87 -24.26
N PRO A 95 -34.40 20.02 -24.37
CA PRO A 95 -35.28 20.24 -25.50
C PRO A 95 -34.44 20.04 -26.76
N GLU A 96 -34.96 19.16 -27.61
CA GLU A 96 -34.51 18.78 -28.93
C GLU A 96 -33.65 19.87 -29.58
N VAL A 97 -32.37 19.56 -29.78
CA VAL A 97 -31.37 20.43 -30.43
C VAL A 97 -31.87 21.04 -31.75
N GLU A 98 -32.87 20.43 -32.39
CA GLU A 98 -33.50 20.91 -33.62
C GLU A 98 -34.22 22.27 -33.47
N GLU A 99 -34.75 22.61 -32.29
CA GLU A 99 -35.41 23.90 -32.03
C GLU A 99 -34.41 25.06 -31.79
N ALA A 100 -33.22 24.74 -31.29
CA ALA A 100 -32.15 25.72 -31.07
C ALA A 100 -31.52 26.20 -32.39
N TRP A 101 -31.43 25.32 -33.40
CA TRP A 101 -30.95 25.71 -34.73
C TRP A 101 -31.97 26.54 -35.53
N LYS A 102 -33.28 26.34 -35.29
CA LYS A 102 -34.36 27.11 -35.94
C LYS A 102 -34.42 28.56 -35.47
N THR A 103 -34.13 28.82 -34.19
CA THR A 103 -34.09 30.19 -33.63
C THR A 103 -32.86 30.98 -34.07
N PHE A 104 -31.76 30.30 -34.43
CA PHE A 104 -30.54 30.97 -34.93
C PHE A 104 -30.61 31.38 -36.40
N LEU A 105 -31.50 30.78 -37.19
CA LEU A 105 -31.64 31.03 -38.63
C LEU A 105 -32.84 31.91 -39.02
N ASN A 106 -33.49 32.55 -38.04
CA ASN A 106 -34.65 33.43 -38.26
C ASN A 106 -34.37 34.88 -37.85
#